data_AF-A0A0A2HZS8-F1
#
_entry.id   AF-A0A0A2HZS8-F1
#
_cell.length_a   1.000
_cell.length_b   1.000
_cell.length_c   1.000
_cell.angle_alpha   90.00
_cell.angle_beta   90.00
_cell.angle_gamma   90.00
#
_symmetry.space_group_name_H-M   'P 1'
#
loop_
_entity.id
_entity.type
_entity.pdbx_description
1 polymer ?
#
loop_
_entity_poly.entity_id
_entity_poly.type
_entity_poly.pdbx_seq_one_letter_code
_entity_poly.pdbx_strand_id
1 'polypeptide(L)'
;MITRPKIKTKWYSPRLLAIALYYSRKKKRSDLPPYIIDPYISDIHNGISNPLFTYTGGQAIVPDENGILRRTPAGYPAVEGGAWSGTNWLPPTAGITRSISTRKGLRTIQTADTFLGMLIEPAMTNKCTCRKSNPTDLTNVTKSGDAASVLSVVNDAAALTAAGLSDICTSGMVYKLDNSAGVVDANATISGSSVNTNQHVASVYARSTGDFRWGFDSAGITLTTLFNATAQYTRVIHDGALDVARTSRIIAKPGSIVYFILPQLEESAFCTSIIAPAADTAAAQTRVASVNSASTAGVFPSTGQDFGLYLECVATAAGQTATLLSTRVDADNLLSVSTTATAIGVNLRKTATDNAASAAYTHTAAEKFQAIIVKSAMGISVKVREYSSGAWQAWGAWVNNETAGAKATSPIGTTYQIGALNNLSQFAGNYPRTAIIAMPPKATLAEYQAWIEQELTLRGLI
;
A
#
# COMPACT_ATOMS: atom_id res chain seq x y z
N MET A 1 -31.09 63.92 16.25
CA MET A 1 -31.21 62.67 17.02
C MET A 1 -30.41 61.59 16.31
N ILE A 2 -29.10 61.49 16.60
CA ILE A 2 -28.22 60.36 16.24
C ILE A 2 -27.22 60.22 17.40
N THR A 3 -27.43 59.17 18.20
CA THR A 3 -26.65 58.80 19.39
C THR A 3 -25.35 58.12 18.99
N ARG A 4 -24.20 58.70 19.37
CA ARG A 4 -22.88 58.05 19.29
C ARG A 4 -22.62 57.22 20.57
N PRO A 5 -22.16 55.96 20.47
CA PRO A 5 -21.93 55.12 21.64
C PRO A 5 -20.65 55.54 22.39
N LYS A 6 -20.77 55.68 23.71
CA LYS A 6 -19.65 55.90 24.65
C LYS A 6 -18.86 54.61 24.81
N ILE A 7 -17.64 54.55 24.28
CA ILE A 7 -16.69 53.48 24.58
C ILE A 7 -16.04 53.79 25.94
N LYS A 8 -16.28 52.93 26.93
CA LYS A 8 -15.61 52.97 28.24
C LYS A 8 -14.21 52.35 28.10
N THR A 9 -13.16 53.16 28.16
CA THR A 9 -11.78 52.69 28.29
C THR A 9 -11.53 52.22 29.73
N LYS A 10 -11.43 50.89 29.93
CA LYS A 10 -10.87 50.31 31.16
C LYS A 10 -9.34 50.42 31.09
N TRP A 11 -8.76 51.02 32.11
CA TRP A 11 -7.32 51.06 32.36
C TRP A 11 -6.82 49.65 32.67
N TYR A 12 -5.91 49.12 31.84
CA TYR A 12 -5.13 47.93 32.16
C TYR A 12 -3.81 48.35 32.81
N SER A 13 -3.38 47.59 33.82
CA SER A 13 -2.16 47.86 34.60
C SER A 13 -0.88 47.80 33.76
N PRO A 14 0.22 48.49 34.15
CA PRO A 14 1.43 48.64 33.33
C PRO A 14 2.24 47.36 33.09
N ARG A 15 1.85 46.22 33.68
CA ARG A 15 2.65 44.98 33.61
C ARG A 15 2.38 44.10 32.38
N LEU A 16 1.32 44.35 31.61
CA LEU A 16 0.99 43.57 30.40
C LEU A 16 1.55 44.17 29.09
N LEU A 17 2.03 45.42 29.11
CA LEU A 17 2.60 46.07 27.92
C LEU A 17 4.09 45.72 27.70
N ALA A 18 4.77 45.17 28.69
CA ALA A 18 6.19 44.82 28.63
C ALA A 18 6.47 43.46 27.93
N ILE A 19 5.48 42.57 27.85
CA ILE A 19 5.64 41.25 27.20
C ILE A 19 5.32 41.32 25.70
N ALA A 20 4.43 42.22 25.28
CA ALA A 20 4.08 42.41 23.87
C ALA A 20 5.15 43.15 23.05
N LEU A 21 6.04 43.93 23.70
CA LEU A 21 7.14 44.65 23.04
C LEU A 21 8.45 43.85 22.98
N TYR A 22 8.56 42.71 23.67
CA TYR A 22 9.75 41.86 23.65
C TYR A 22 9.78 40.87 22.47
N TYR A 23 8.64 40.58 21.83
CA TYR A 23 8.54 39.60 20.74
C TYR A 23 8.51 40.18 19.31
N SER A 24 8.67 41.50 19.10
CA SER A 24 8.49 42.10 17.76
C SER A 24 9.77 42.64 17.07
N ARG A 25 10.99 42.24 17.48
CA ARG A 25 12.22 42.66 16.78
C ARG A 25 13.25 41.55 16.55
N LYS A 26 13.44 41.27 15.25
CA LYS A 26 14.59 40.62 14.55
C LYS A 26 14.70 39.08 14.57
N LYS A 27 14.40 38.45 13.42
CA LYS A 27 15.39 38.14 12.36
C LYS A 27 14.68 37.59 11.11
N LYS A 28 15.13 38.04 9.93
CA LYS A 28 14.69 37.55 8.61
C LYS A 28 15.04 36.07 8.47
N ARG A 29 14.10 35.29 7.96
CA ARG A 29 14.11 33.82 7.89
C ARG A 29 14.46 33.34 6.47
N SER A 30 15.49 33.92 5.85
CA SER A 30 15.83 33.67 4.44
C SER A 30 17.10 32.85 4.20
N ASP A 31 17.93 32.55 5.20
CA ASP A 31 19.27 31.98 4.95
C ASP A 31 19.68 30.83 5.90
N LEU A 32 18.80 29.85 6.14
CA LEU A 32 19.19 28.61 6.84
C LEU A 32 18.93 27.38 5.96
N PRO A 33 19.91 26.48 5.76
CA PRO A 33 19.70 25.24 5.03
C PRO A 33 18.75 24.31 5.82
N PRO A 34 17.95 23.47 5.14
CA PRO A 34 17.00 22.60 5.81
C PRO A 34 17.75 21.50 6.59
N TYR A 35 17.73 21.61 7.92
CA TYR A 35 18.10 20.52 8.81
C TYR A 35 16.97 19.48 8.78
N ILE A 36 17.24 18.33 8.19
CA ILE A 36 16.37 17.16 8.26
C ILE A 36 16.55 16.56 9.65
N ILE A 37 15.47 16.54 10.42
CA ILE A 37 15.37 15.73 11.64
C ILE A 37 15.20 14.28 11.16
N ASP A 38 16.26 13.51 11.32
CA ASP A 38 16.31 12.07 11.07
C ASP A 38 15.72 11.33 12.29
N PRO A 39 14.68 10.49 12.15
CA PRO A 39 14.21 9.63 13.22
C PRO A 39 14.91 8.27 13.13
N TYR A 40 16.21 8.23 13.40
CA TYR A 40 16.91 7.00 13.78
C TYR A 40 17.20 7.05 15.28
N ILE A 41 16.33 6.42 16.07
CA ILE A 41 16.66 6.01 17.42
C ILE A 41 17.62 4.83 17.28
N SER A 42 18.92 5.11 17.46
CA SER A 42 19.92 4.12 17.80
C SER A 42 19.94 3.97 19.32
N ASP A 43 19.45 2.83 19.82
CA ASP A 43 19.63 2.45 21.22
C ASP A 43 21.11 2.14 21.48
N ILE A 44 21.84 3.15 21.92
CA ILE A 44 23.13 3.00 22.59
C ILE A 44 22.84 2.65 24.05
N HIS A 45 23.19 1.41 24.42
CA HIS A 45 23.35 0.98 25.80
C HIS A 45 24.28 1.96 26.54
N ASN A 46 23.76 2.63 27.56
CA ASN A 46 24.59 3.20 28.62
C ASN A 46 24.07 2.70 29.97
N GLY A 47 24.96 1.98 30.66
CA GLY A 47 24.71 1.33 31.93
C GLY A 47 24.19 2.31 32.98
N ILE A 48 23.08 1.93 33.59
CA ILE A 48 22.68 2.39 34.91
C ILE A 48 22.47 1.13 35.75
N SER A 49 23.28 1.05 36.80
CA SER A 49 23.20 0.10 37.90
C SER A 49 21.78 -0.02 38.47
N ASN A 50 21.32 -1.27 38.60
CA ASN A 50 20.08 -1.67 39.26
C ASN A 50 19.88 -0.96 40.62
N PRO A 51 18.76 -0.26 40.86
CA PRO A 51 18.26 -0.12 42.20
C PRO A 51 17.54 -1.42 42.61
N LEU A 52 18.06 -2.06 43.65
CA LEU A 52 17.28 -2.99 44.49
C LEU A 52 15.97 -2.30 44.89
N PHE A 53 14.84 -2.78 44.39
CA PHE A 53 13.53 -2.43 44.93
C PHE A 53 13.06 -3.54 45.87
N THR A 54 13.23 -3.31 47.17
CA THR A 54 12.54 -4.04 48.21
C THR A 54 11.10 -3.53 48.27
N TYR A 55 10.11 -4.37 47.93
CA TYR A 55 8.70 -4.03 48.12
C TYR A 55 8.08 -4.88 49.23
N THR A 56 7.65 -4.19 50.28
CA THR A 56 6.77 -4.72 51.33
C THR A 56 5.33 -4.61 50.81
N GLY A 57 4.68 -5.74 50.54
CA GLY A 57 3.25 -5.76 50.18
C GLY A 57 2.88 -6.59 48.94
N GLY A 58 3.23 -7.88 48.92
CA GLY A 58 2.49 -8.98 48.26
C GLY A 58 2.15 -8.91 46.76
N GLN A 59 2.53 -7.88 46.00
CA GLN A 59 2.25 -7.78 44.57
C GLN A 59 3.56 -7.93 43.78
N ALA A 60 3.69 -9.03 43.05
CA ALA A 60 4.79 -9.23 42.13
C ALA A 60 4.44 -8.63 40.76
N ILE A 61 5.32 -7.78 40.26
CA ILE A 61 5.33 -7.40 38.84
C ILE A 61 6.17 -8.46 38.14
N VAL A 62 5.51 -9.31 37.36
CA VAL A 62 6.18 -10.39 36.61
C VAL A 62 6.16 -9.99 35.13
N PRO A 63 7.29 -10.05 34.42
CA PRO A 63 7.26 -9.93 32.97
C PRO A 63 6.41 -11.06 32.39
N ASP A 64 5.47 -10.71 31.51
CA ASP A 64 4.79 -11.72 30.71
C ASP A 64 5.75 -12.31 29.66
N GLU A 65 5.29 -13.31 28.93
CA GLU A 65 6.04 -13.99 27.87
C GLU A 65 6.50 -13.05 26.73
N ASN A 66 6.01 -11.80 26.70
CA ASN A 66 6.40 -10.76 25.75
C ASN A 66 7.29 -9.67 26.39
N GLY A 67 7.77 -9.87 27.62
CA GLY A 67 8.61 -8.91 28.34
C GLY A 67 7.86 -7.68 28.85
N ILE A 68 6.52 -7.66 28.80
CA ILE A 68 5.72 -6.55 29.32
C ILE A 68 5.44 -6.82 30.80
N LEU A 69 5.84 -5.86 31.64
CA LEU A 69 5.62 -5.92 33.08
C LEU A 69 4.14 -5.70 33.41
N ARG A 70 3.45 -6.75 33.86
CA ARG A 70 2.05 -6.68 34.30
C ARG A 70 1.94 -6.83 35.81
N ARG A 71 1.01 -6.09 36.42
CA ARG A 71 0.59 -6.32 37.82
C ARG A 71 -0.35 -7.52 37.86
N THR A 72 -0.06 -8.49 38.71
CA THR A 72 -1.03 -9.53 39.06
C THR A 72 -2.20 -8.90 39.84
N PRO A 73 -3.47 -9.21 39.48
CA PRO A 73 -4.62 -8.74 40.24
C PRO A 73 -4.56 -9.23 41.70
N ALA A 74 -4.97 -8.38 42.64
CA ALA A 74 -5.05 -8.76 44.05
C ALA A 74 -6.04 -9.92 44.24
N GLY A 75 -5.55 -11.07 44.71
CA GLY A 75 -6.38 -12.23 45.04
C GLY A 75 -6.09 -13.52 44.27
N TYR A 76 -5.08 -13.55 43.38
CA TYR A 76 -4.64 -14.82 42.79
C TYR A 76 -3.86 -15.65 43.82
N PRO A 77 -4.31 -16.86 44.19
CA PRO A 77 -3.53 -17.74 45.05
C PRO A 77 -2.23 -18.12 44.32
N ALA A 78 -1.11 -18.10 45.03
CA ALA A 78 0.15 -18.62 44.53
C ALA A 78 -0.03 -20.10 44.17
N VAL A 79 -0.09 -20.42 42.88
CA VAL A 79 -0.15 -21.80 42.41
C VAL A 79 1.27 -22.36 42.48
N GLU A 80 1.62 -22.96 43.61
CA GLU A 80 2.79 -23.81 43.73
C GLU A 80 2.56 -25.11 42.92
N GLY A 81 3.47 -25.39 41.99
CA GLY A 81 3.89 -26.78 41.70
C GLY A 81 2.97 -27.68 40.87
N GLY A 82 2.00 -27.17 40.12
CA GLY A 82 1.18 -28.00 39.22
C GLY A 82 1.73 -28.06 37.80
N ALA A 83 2.34 -29.19 37.42
CA ALA A 83 2.72 -29.46 36.03
C ALA A 83 1.49 -29.40 35.11
N TRP A 84 1.39 -28.33 34.32
CA TRP A 84 0.39 -28.19 33.27
C TRP A 84 0.76 -29.11 32.09
N SER A 85 0.32 -30.36 32.13
CA SER A 85 0.20 -31.21 30.93
C SER A 85 -1.13 -30.92 30.23
N GLY A 86 -1.33 -29.66 29.86
CA GLY A 86 -2.44 -29.24 29.02
C GLY A 86 -1.93 -29.02 27.61
N THR A 87 -2.22 -29.96 26.71
CA THR A 87 -2.25 -29.72 25.26
C THR A 87 -3.35 -28.68 24.96
N ASN A 88 -3.13 -27.44 25.38
CA ASN A 88 -3.93 -26.30 24.97
C ASN A 88 -3.37 -25.85 23.62
N TRP A 89 -4.07 -26.28 22.57
CA TRP A 89 -4.05 -25.60 21.28
C TRP A 89 -4.52 -24.16 21.49
N LEU A 90 -3.59 -23.28 21.90
CA LEU A 90 -3.77 -21.86 21.69
C LEU A 90 -3.80 -21.65 20.17
N PRO A 91 -4.85 -21.01 19.61
CA PRO A 91 -4.84 -20.66 18.20
C PRO A 91 -3.59 -19.80 17.91
N PRO A 92 -2.98 -19.96 16.72
CA PRO A 92 -1.74 -19.27 16.40
C PRO A 92 -1.89 -17.77 16.63
N THR A 93 -0.93 -17.27 17.39
CA THR A 93 -0.76 -15.92 17.91
C THR A 93 -1.02 -14.87 16.84
N ALA A 94 -1.64 -13.76 17.27
CA ALA A 94 -2.07 -12.63 16.46
C ALA A 94 -1.03 -12.24 15.39
N GLY A 95 -1.44 -12.26 14.12
CA GLY A 95 -0.56 -11.92 13.01
C GLY A 95 0.00 -10.50 13.14
N ILE A 96 1.32 -10.40 13.21
CA ILE A 96 2.02 -9.12 13.13
C ILE A 96 1.74 -8.54 11.74
N THR A 97 1.07 -7.39 11.71
CA THR A 97 0.84 -6.67 10.47
C THR A 97 2.08 -5.81 10.19
N ARG A 98 2.86 -6.16 9.17
CA ARG A 98 3.97 -5.32 8.70
C ARG A 98 3.50 -4.49 7.53
N SER A 99 3.41 -3.19 7.76
CA SER A 99 3.03 -2.23 6.73
C SER A 99 4.28 -1.68 6.05
N ILE A 100 4.45 -1.96 4.76
CA ILE A 100 5.45 -1.28 3.94
C ILE A 100 4.84 0.07 3.55
N SER A 101 5.35 1.13 4.16
CA SER A 101 4.96 2.49 3.78
C SER A 101 5.54 2.81 2.40
N THR A 102 4.66 3.05 1.42
CA THR A 102 5.05 3.67 0.15
C THR A 102 4.67 5.14 0.17
N ARG A 103 5.26 5.96 -0.72
CA ARG A 103 4.94 7.41 -0.83
C ARG A 103 3.44 7.71 -1.07
N LYS A 104 2.62 6.71 -1.41
CA LYS A 104 1.19 6.87 -1.72
C LYS A 104 0.25 6.04 -0.85
N GLY A 105 0.77 5.42 0.21
CA GLY A 105 -0.03 4.68 1.18
C GLY A 105 0.70 3.49 1.77
N LEU A 106 0.19 3.00 2.90
CA LEU A 106 0.59 1.73 3.48
C LEU A 106 0.19 0.58 2.54
N ARG A 107 1.16 -0.27 2.21
CA ARG A 107 0.94 -1.61 1.69
C ARG A 107 1.00 -2.58 2.86
N THR A 108 -0.09 -3.26 3.12
CA THR A 108 -0.18 -4.11 4.30
C THR A 108 0.17 -5.54 3.94
N ILE A 109 1.24 -6.06 4.55
CA ILE A 109 1.55 -7.49 4.52
C ILE A 109 0.98 -8.07 5.81
N GLN A 110 0.04 -9.00 5.67
CA GLN A 110 -0.51 -9.74 6.80
C GLN A 110 0.37 -10.97 7.00
N THR A 111 1.26 -10.92 7.99
CA THR A 111 2.07 -12.08 8.40
C THR A 111 1.47 -12.69 9.65
N ALA A 112 1.17 -13.98 9.63
CA ALA A 112 1.31 -14.79 10.85
C ALA A 112 2.78 -15.23 10.90
N ASP A 113 3.35 -15.48 12.08
CA ASP A 113 4.78 -15.81 12.22
C ASP A 113 5.21 -17.09 11.45
N THR A 114 4.25 -17.84 10.91
CA THR A 114 4.45 -19.01 10.04
C THR A 114 3.95 -18.84 8.60
N PHE A 115 3.30 -17.72 8.26
CA PHE A 115 2.80 -17.42 6.91
C PHE A 115 3.41 -16.10 6.43
N LEU A 116 4.38 -16.21 5.51
CA LEU A 116 4.84 -15.08 4.71
C LEU A 116 3.62 -14.51 3.98
N GLY A 117 3.24 -13.27 4.31
CA GLY A 117 2.07 -12.63 3.72
C GLY A 117 2.17 -12.67 2.20
N MET A 118 1.11 -13.12 1.54
CA MET A 118 1.12 -13.32 0.10
C MET A 118 0.81 -12.01 -0.63
N LEU A 119 1.69 -11.63 -1.54
CA LEU A 119 1.45 -10.47 -2.37
C LEU A 119 0.47 -10.81 -3.52
N ILE A 120 -0.71 -10.20 -3.50
CA ILE A 120 -1.70 -10.28 -4.60
C ILE A 120 -1.59 -9.02 -5.45
N GLU A 121 -1.33 -9.19 -6.74
CA GLU A 121 -1.28 -8.08 -7.69
C GLU A 121 -2.15 -8.33 -8.92
N PRO A 122 -2.74 -7.28 -9.50
CA PRO A 122 -3.60 -7.42 -10.67
C PRO A 122 -2.81 -7.83 -11.91
N ALA A 123 -3.50 -8.36 -12.91
CA ALA A 123 -2.94 -8.50 -14.25
C ALA A 123 -2.55 -7.11 -14.74
N MET A 124 -1.28 -6.95 -15.14
CA MET A 124 -0.74 -5.66 -15.57
C MET A 124 0.18 -5.85 -16.75
N THR A 125 0.15 -4.88 -17.65
CA THR A 125 1.01 -4.84 -18.82
C THR A 125 2.10 -3.79 -18.60
N ASN A 126 3.35 -4.23 -18.63
CA ASN A 126 4.48 -3.35 -18.87
C ASN A 126 4.47 -2.95 -20.35
N LYS A 127 4.12 -1.69 -20.61
CA LYS A 127 4.02 -1.09 -21.95
C LYS A 127 5.40 -0.80 -22.56
N CYS A 128 6.50 -0.94 -21.83
CA CYS A 128 7.85 -0.79 -22.38
C CYS A 128 8.16 -1.92 -23.38
N THR A 129 8.66 -1.57 -24.56
CA THR A 129 8.96 -2.50 -25.66
C THR A 129 10.45 -2.75 -25.86
N CYS A 130 11.32 -2.27 -24.98
CA CYS A 130 12.72 -2.69 -24.94
C CYS A 130 12.88 -4.03 -24.19
N ARG A 131 14.10 -4.58 -24.22
CA ARG A 131 14.50 -5.66 -23.30
C ARG A 131 14.57 -5.09 -21.89
N LYS A 132 14.02 -5.79 -20.90
CA LYS A 132 13.87 -5.25 -19.54
C LYS A 132 14.94 -5.78 -18.63
N SER A 133 15.17 -7.09 -18.65
CA SER A 133 15.98 -7.77 -17.65
C SER A 133 17.35 -8.22 -18.15
N ASN A 134 17.52 -8.45 -19.45
CA ASN A 134 18.79 -8.90 -20.04
C ASN A 134 19.05 -8.18 -21.38
N PRO A 135 19.30 -6.85 -21.37
CA PRO A 135 19.65 -6.10 -22.57
C PRO A 135 20.80 -6.73 -23.36
N THR A 136 20.63 -6.83 -24.68
CA THR A 136 21.66 -7.29 -25.63
C THR A 136 22.09 -6.20 -26.60
N ASP A 137 21.21 -5.21 -26.80
CA ASP A 137 21.33 -4.14 -27.77
C ASP A 137 20.44 -2.95 -27.35
N LEU A 138 20.41 -1.90 -28.16
CA LEU A 138 19.63 -0.68 -27.94
C LEU A 138 18.27 -0.69 -28.64
N THR A 139 17.77 -1.85 -29.06
CA THR A 139 16.44 -1.94 -29.68
C THR A 139 15.41 -1.32 -28.72
N ASN A 140 14.64 -0.36 -29.24
CA ASN A 140 13.61 0.35 -28.49
C ASN A 140 14.12 1.22 -27.31
N VAL A 141 15.41 1.61 -27.34
CA VAL A 141 15.95 2.64 -26.45
C VAL A 141 16.77 3.64 -27.29
N THR A 142 16.33 4.90 -27.34
CA THR A 142 16.94 5.92 -28.21
C THR A 142 17.60 7.04 -27.41
N LYS A 143 18.75 7.53 -27.90
CA LYS A 143 19.46 8.66 -27.32
C LYS A 143 18.99 9.99 -27.94
N SER A 144 18.88 11.04 -27.13
CA SER A 144 18.76 12.42 -27.60
C SER A 144 19.42 13.39 -26.62
N GLY A 145 19.39 14.69 -26.89
CA GLY A 145 20.01 15.71 -26.04
C GLY A 145 21.48 15.94 -26.40
N ASP A 146 22.37 15.87 -25.42
CA ASP A 146 23.80 16.14 -25.60
C ASP A 146 24.45 15.23 -26.65
N ALA A 147 25.21 15.80 -27.59
CA ALA A 147 25.89 15.06 -28.65
C ALA A 147 27.05 14.19 -28.14
N ALA A 148 27.78 14.64 -27.11
CA ALA A 148 28.91 13.94 -26.52
C ALA A 148 28.51 12.75 -25.63
N SER A 149 27.23 12.66 -25.25
CA SER A 149 26.76 11.51 -24.47
C SER A 149 26.79 10.20 -25.27
N VAL A 150 26.95 9.07 -24.58
CA VAL A 150 26.95 7.74 -25.19
C VAL A 150 25.86 6.89 -24.53
N LEU A 151 24.98 6.29 -25.35
CA LEU A 151 24.04 5.27 -24.91
C LEU A 151 24.58 3.91 -25.36
N SER A 152 24.73 2.96 -24.43
CA SER A 152 25.26 1.63 -24.71
C SER A 152 24.68 0.56 -23.78
N VAL A 153 25.01 -0.70 -24.06
CA VAL A 153 24.77 -1.83 -23.15
C VAL A 153 26.11 -2.27 -22.58
N VAL A 154 26.19 -2.42 -21.26
CA VAL A 154 27.44 -2.75 -20.54
C VAL A 154 27.19 -3.83 -19.50
N ASN A 155 28.25 -4.56 -19.12
CA ASN A 155 28.20 -5.50 -18.01
C ASN A 155 28.35 -4.75 -16.67
N ASP A 156 27.45 -5.01 -15.74
CA ASP A 156 27.43 -4.45 -14.39
C ASP A 156 27.02 -5.49 -13.33
N ALA A 157 27.40 -6.76 -13.55
CA ALA A 157 26.96 -7.91 -12.76
C ALA A 157 27.23 -7.79 -11.25
N ALA A 158 28.36 -7.17 -10.87
CA ALA A 158 28.73 -6.99 -9.47
C ALA A 158 27.75 -6.06 -8.73
N ALA A 159 27.38 -4.93 -9.35
CA ALA A 159 26.43 -3.99 -8.77
C ALA A 159 25.00 -4.56 -8.74
N LEU A 160 24.62 -5.36 -9.75
CA LEU A 160 23.35 -6.08 -9.77
C LEU A 160 23.26 -7.13 -8.66
N THR A 161 24.36 -7.86 -8.42
CA THR A 161 24.44 -8.85 -7.33
C THR A 161 24.36 -8.18 -5.97
N ALA A 162 25.06 -7.07 -5.77
CA ALA A 162 24.96 -6.29 -4.54
C ALA A 162 23.54 -5.75 -4.28
N ALA A 163 22.74 -5.56 -5.33
CA ALA A 163 21.35 -5.14 -5.25
C ALA A 163 20.34 -6.31 -5.16
N GLY A 164 20.80 -7.57 -5.17
CA GLY A 164 19.93 -8.76 -5.15
C GLY A 164 19.14 -8.98 -6.44
N LEU A 165 19.63 -8.49 -7.58
CA LEU A 165 18.94 -8.57 -8.87
C LEU A 165 19.44 -9.70 -9.78
N SER A 166 20.37 -10.54 -9.31
CA SER A 166 21.01 -11.59 -10.13
C SER A 166 20.03 -12.65 -10.63
N ASP A 167 18.95 -12.92 -9.90
CA ASP A 167 17.92 -13.89 -10.31
C ASP A 167 17.05 -13.35 -11.46
N ILE A 168 17.00 -12.02 -11.64
CA ILE A 168 16.22 -11.37 -12.70
C ILE A 168 17.11 -11.04 -13.90
N CYS A 169 18.29 -10.47 -13.64
CA CYS A 169 19.30 -10.14 -14.66
C CYS A 169 20.43 -11.17 -14.60
N THR A 170 20.26 -12.26 -15.34
CA THR A 170 21.22 -13.37 -15.38
C THR A 170 22.42 -13.07 -16.29
N SER A 171 22.27 -12.16 -17.25
CA SER A 171 23.37 -11.75 -18.14
C SER A 171 24.33 -10.75 -17.49
N GLY A 172 23.91 -10.09 -16.41
CA GLY A 172 24.64 -8.95 -15.82
C GLY A 172 24.67 -7.70 -16.71
N MET A 173 23.95 -7.68 -17.84
CA MET A 173 23.96 -6.56 -18.78
C MET A 173 22.92 -5.51 -18.42
N VAL A 174 23.26 -4.24 -18.61
CA VAL A 174 22.41 -3.09 -18.28
C VAL A 174 22.55 -2.01 -19.35
N TYR A 175 21.56 -1.13 -19.44
CA TYR A 175 21.70 0.08 -20.25
C TYR A 175 22.56 1.11 -19.50
N LYS A 176 23.44 1.81 -20.22
CA LYS A 176 24.27 2.90 -19.71
C LYS A 176 24.06 4.15 -20.57
N LEU A 177 23.64 5.24 -19.94
CA LEU A 177 23.67 6.58 -20.51
C LEU A 177 24.83 7.36 -19.87
N ASP A 178 25.93 7.49 -20.60
CA ASP A 178 27.12 8.21 -20.19
C ASP A 178 27.06 9.65 -20.68
N ASN A 179 26.84 10.60 -19.78
CA ASN A 179 26.88 12.04 -20.06
C ASN A 179 28.04 12.72 -19.30
N SER A 180 29.09 11.97 -18.98
CA SER A 180 30.22 12.47 -18.18
C SER A 180 31.00 13.61 -18.86
N ALA A 181 31.05 13.62 -20.19
CA ALA A 181 31.66 14.69 -20.99
C ALA A 181 30.64 15.71 -21.52
N GLY A 182 29.35 15.54 -21.21
CA GLY A 182 28.29 16.42 -21.71
C GLY A 182 28.21 17.74 -20.98
N VAL A 183 27.68 18.74 -21.67
CA VAL A 183 27.44 20.10 -21.17
C VAL A 183 25.95 20.44 -21.10
N VAL A 184 25.09 19.63 -21.71
CA VAL A 184 23.63 19.70 -21.57
C VAL A 184 23.05 18.34 -21.12
N ASP A 185 21.76 18.31 -20.81
CA ASP A 185 21.05 17.08 -20.45
C ASP A 185 21.08 16.08 -21.62
N ALA A 186 21.43 14.83 -21.33
CA ALA A 186 21.31 13.71 -22.26
C ALA A 186 20.12 12.85 -21.88
N ASN A 187 19.42 12.31 -22.87
CA ASN A 187 18.20 11.54 -22.68
C ASN A 187 18.34 10.12 -23.23
N ALA A 188 17.81 9.14 -22.51
CA ALA A 188 17.49 7.81 -23.00
C ALA A 188 15.96 7.64 -22.97
N THR A 189 15.33 7.62 -24.15
CA THR A 189 13.89 7.41 -24.31
C THR A 189 13.62 5.93 -24.53
N ILE A 190 12.75 5.36 -23.72
CA ILE A 190 12.35 3.95 -23.79
C ILE A 190 11.04 3.86 -24.57
N SER A 191 11.02 3.05 -25.64
CA SER A 191 9.80 2.84 -26.42
C SER A 191 8.73 2.14 -25.59
N GLY A 192 7.48 2.47 -25.88
CA GLY A 192 6.33 2.16 -25.03
C GLY A 192 5.63 3.46 -24.64
N SER A 193 4.34 3.56 -24.92
CA SER A 193 3.55 4.77 -24.73
C SER A 193 2.37 4.50 -23.80
N SER A 194 1.97 5.51 -23.03
CA SER A 194 0.76 5.45 -22.21
C SER A 194 -0.51 5.30 -23.05
N VAL A 195 -0.48 5.70 -24.33
CA VAL A 195 -1.56 5.68 -25.35
C VAL A 195 -2.87 6.41 -24.99
N ASN A 196 -3.05 6.80 -23.73
CA ASN A 196 -4.21 7.54 -23.24
C ASN A 196 -3.80 8.45 -22.06
N THR A 197 -4.77 9.18 -21.51
CA THR A 197 -4.62 10.14 -20.40
C THR A 197 -4.95 9.54 -19.03
N ASN A 198 -5.20 8.23 -18.94
CA ASN A 198 -5.43 7.57 -17.65
C ASN A 198 -4.18 7.69 -16.77
N GLN A 199 -4.33 7.41 -15.48
CA GLN A 199 -3.19 7.45 -14.57
C GLN A 199 -2.17 6.36 -14.95
N HIS A 200 -0.90 6.78 -15.04
CA HIS A 200 0.20 5.87 -15.33
C HIS A 200 1.25 5.93 -14.22
N VAL A 201 2.03 4.87 -14.17
CA VAL A 201 3.22 4.77 -13.33
C VAL A 201 4.38 4.22 -14.14
N ALA A 202 5.52 4.87 -14.01
CA ALA A 202 6.77 4.50 -14.62
C ALA A 202 7.78 4.16 -13.50
N SER A 203 8.48 3.03 -13.60
CA SER A 203 9.59 2.72 -12.70
C SER A 203 10.78 2.16 -13.43
N VAL A 204 11.96 2.33 -12.86
CA VAL A 204 13.20 1.74 -13.35
C VAL A 204 14.12 1.48 -12.16
N TYR A 205 14.94 0.42 -12.25
CA TYR A 205 16.07 0.28 -11.33
C TYR A 205 17.24 1.04 -11.91
N ALA A 206 17.75 2.02 -11.17
CA ALA A 206 18.85 2.86 -11.61
C ALA A 206 19.91 3.07 -10.53
N ARG A 207 21.14 3.24 -10.98
CA ARG A 207 22.27 3.77 -10.20
C ARG A 207 23.01 4.82 -11.03
N SER A 208 23.67 5.77 -10.39
CA SER A 208 24.33 6.86 -11.12
C SER A 208 25.52 7.46 -10.38
N THR A 209 26.45 8.04 -11.14
CA THR A 209 27.60 8.80 -10.59
C THR A 209 27.27 10.26 -10.30
N GLY A 210 26.13 10.75 -10.79
CA GLY A 210 25.63 12.11 -10.62
C GLY A 210 24.11 12.14 -10.69
N ASP A 211 23.53 13.34 -10.66
CA ASP A 211 22.09 13.50 -10.64
C ASP A 211 21.44 13.08 -11.96
N PHE A 212 20.22 12.57 -11.87
CA PHE A 212 19.43 12.20 -13.02
C PHE A 212 17.93 12.45 -12.79
N ARG A 213 17.14 12.34 -13.85
CA ARG A 213 15.68 12.43 -13.77
C ARG A 213 15.05 11.21 -14.43
N TRP A 214 13.89 10.81 -13.92
CA TRP A 214 13.06 9.72 -14.43
C TRP A 214 11.60 10.15 -14.48
N GLY A 215 10.90 9.83 -15.56
CA GLY A 215 9.46 10.06 -15.66
C GLY A 215 8.92 10.01 -17.09
N PHE A 216 7.75 10.63 -17.27
CA PHE A 216 7.05 10.69 -18.55
C PHE A 216 7.56 11.85 -19.39
N ASP A 217 8.00 11.56 -20.60
CA ASP A 217 8.50 12.55 -21.53
C ASP A 217 7.40 13.14 -22.40
N SER A 218 7.51 14.45 -22.58
CA SER A 218 6.94 15.15 -23.71
C SER A 218 7.91 16.15 -24.31
N ALA A 219 7.71 16.44 -25.60
CA ALA A 219 8.30 17.62 -26.21
C ALA A 219 7.93 18.87 -25.40
N GLY A 220 8.89 19.41 -24.64
CA GLY A 220 8.77 20.67 -23.90
C GLY A 220 8.49 20.57 -22.39
N ILE A 221 8.22 19.39 -21.82
CA ILE A 221 8.08 19.27 -20.35
C ILE A 221 9.41 18.90 -19.71
N THR A 222 9.81 19.72 -18.74
CA THR A 222 10.94 19.42 -17.86
C THR A 222 10.47 18.43 -16.79
N LEU A 223 11.03 17.21 -16.79
CA LEU A 223 10.88 16.31 -15.65
C LEU A 223 11.35 17.02 -14.38
N THR A 224 10.48 17.12 -13.37
CA THR A 224 10.76 17.90 -12.16
C THR A 224 11.42 17.07 -11.07
N THR A 225 11.23 15.75 -11.09
CA THR A 225 11.79 14.85 -10.06
C THR A 225 13.27 14.60 -10.35
N LEU A 226 14.13 15.19 -9.52
CA LEU A 226 15.57 14.94 -9.50
C LEU A 226 15.87 13.79 -8.54
N PHE A 227 16.68 12.84 -8.99
CA PHE A 227 17.24 11.76 -8.19
C PHE A 227 18.74 12.00 -8.05
N ASN A 228 19.23 11.94 -6.82
CA ASN A 228 20.65 12.12 -6.53
C ASN A 228 21.45 10.88 -6.98
N ALA A 229 22.77 11.04 -7.07
CA ALA A 229 23.68 9.93 -7.29
C ALA A 229 23.45 8.78 -6.29
N THR A 230 23.40 7.55 -6.80
CA THR A 230 23.30 6.33 -5.99
C THR A 230 24.34 5.31 -6.44
N ALA A 231 25.07 4.72 -5.48
CA ALA A 231 26.07 3.69 -5.76
C ALA A 231 25.44 2.32 -6.04
N GLN A 232 24.26 2.05 -5.47
CA GLN A 232 23.51 0.81 -5.65
C GLN A 232 22.28 1.03 -6.53
N TYR A 233 21.85 -0.04 -7.20
CA TYR A 233 20.58 -0.02 -7.91
C TYR A 233 19.43 0.20 -6.94
N THR A 234 18.68 1.27 -7.18
CA THR A 234 17.48 1.59 -6.44
C THR A 234 16.31 1.68 -7.42
N ARG A 235 15.15 1.18 -7.00
CA ARG A 235 13.94 1.35 -7.81
C ARG A 235 13.43 2.77 -7.65
N VAL A 236 13.52 3.56 -8.72
CA VAL A 236 12.90 4.88 -8.78
C VAL A 236 11.53 4.75 -9.42
N ILE A 237 10.56 5.46 -8.85
CA ILE A 237 9.16 5.43 -9.27
C ILE A 237 8.73 6.86 -9.56
N HIS A 238 8.07 7.03 -10.69
CA HIS A 238 7.41 8.27 -11.09
C HIS A 238 5.98 7.93 -11.49
N ASP A 239 5.03 8.70 -11.01
CA ASP A 239 3.62 8.48 -11.27
C ASP A 239 2.95 9.82 -11.59
N GLY A 240 1.86 9.77 -12.34
CA GLY A 240 1.15 10.98 -12.73
C GLY A 240 -0.03 10.68 -13.64
N ALA A 241 -1.06 11.51 -13.54
CA ALA A 241 -2.03 11.64 -14.62
C ALA A 241 -1.34 12.31 -15.81
N LEU A 242 -1.63 11.84 -17.01
CA LEU A 242 -1.02 12.36 -18.23
C LEU A 242 -2.06 13.19 -18.98
N ASP A 243 -1.64 14.35 -19.46
CA ASP A 243 -2.45 15.25 -20.28
C ASP A 243 -2.61 14.75 -21.72
N VAL A 244 -1.63 13.99 -22.22
CA VAL A 244 -1.66 13.27 -23.51
C VAL A 244 -0.82 11.99 -23.41
N ALA A 245 -0.76 11.20 -24.50
CA ALA A 245 0.10 10.03 -24.57
C ALA A 245 1.60 10.40 -24.39
N ARG A 246 2.32 9.69 -23.50
CA ARG A 246 3.74 9.94 -23.18
C ARG A 246 4.55 8.65 -23.19
N THR A 247 5.85 8.76 -23.44
CA THR A 247 6.84 7.67 -23.28
C THR A 247 7.63 7.84 -21.99
N SER A 248 8.36 6.83 -21.55
CA SER A 248 9.24 6.94 -20.37
C SER A 248 10.66 7.37 -20.77
N ARG A 249 11.30 8.20 -19.95
CA ARG A 249 12.64 8.73 -20.23
C ARG A 249 13.51 8.83 -18.98
N ILE A 250 14.79 8.50 -19.16
CA ILE A 250 15.88 8.83 -18.23
C ILE A 250 16.64 10.03 -18.77
N ILE A 251 16.94 11.00 -17.89
CA ILE A 251 17.75 12.17 -18.22
C ILE A 251 18.99 12.18 -17.35
N ALA A 252 20.16 12.01 -17.95
CA ALA A 252 21.45 12.18 -17.28
C ALA A 252 21.88 13.64 -17.32
N LYS A 253 22.16 14.24 -16.16
CA LYS A 253 22.69 15.61 -16.09
C LYS A 253 24.12 15.68 -16.65
N PRO A 254 24.59 16.88 -17.07
CA PRO A 254 26.00 17.09 -17.42
C PRO A 254 26.92 16.50 -16.35
N GLY A 255 27.97 15.78 -16.76
CA GLY A 255 28.91 15.13 -15.84
C GLY A 255 28.43 13.81 -15.21
N SER A 256 27.21 13.35 -15.52
CA SER A 256 26.61 12.16 -14.87
C SER A 256 26.63 10.93 -15.77
N ILE A 257 26.80 9.76 -15.17
CA ILE A 257 26.60 8.46 -15.82
C ILE A 257 25.42 7.77 -15.12
N VAL A 258 24.45 7.29 -15.89
CA VAL A 258 23.28 6.57 -15.36
C VAL A 258 23.25 5.17 -15.93
N TYR A 259 23.22 4.18 -15.05
CA TYR A 259 23.02 2.78 -15.38
C TYR A 259 21.59 2.41 -15.00
N PHE A 260 20.87 1.74 -15.89
CA PHE A 260 19.47 1.44 -15.68
C PHE A 260 19.03 0.11 -16.28
N ILE A 261 18.04 -0.50 -15.63
CA ILE A 261 17.49 -1.80 -15.98
C ILE A 261 16.04 -1.90 -15.49
N LEU A 262 15.28 -2.87 -16.01
CA LEU A 262 13.90 -3.15 -15.63
C LEU A 262 12.97 -1.92 -15.79
N PRO A 263 13.00 -1.21 -16.94
CA PRO A 263 12.04 -0.16 -17.19
C PRO A 263 10.63 -0.74 -17.26
N GLN A 264 9.70 -0.07 -16.59
CA GLN A 264 8.32 -0.48 -16.46
C GLN A 264 7.39 0.71 -16.62
N LEU A 265 6.43 0.59 -17.52
CA LEU A 265 5.37 1.57 -17.74
C LEU A 265 4.01 0.87 -17.63
N GLU A 266 3.18 1.29 -16.69
CA GLU A 266 1.88 0.66 -16.40
C GLU A 266 0.77 1.69 -16.40
N GLU A 267 -0.41 1.27 -16.84
CA GLU A 267 -1.66 2.02 -16.66
C GLU A 267 -2.29 1.64 -15.32
N SER A 268 -1.82 2.28 -14.26
CA SER A 268 -2.24 2.01 -12.88
C SER A 268 -2.02 3.23 -12.01
N ALA A 269 -2.81 3.32 -10.95
CA ALA A 269 -2.61 4.34 -9.91
C ALA A 269 -1.37 4.09 -9.03
N PHE A 270 -0.85 2.85 -9.04
CA PHE A 270 0.25 2.40 -8.20
C PHE A 270 1.25 1.56 -8.98
N CYS A 271 2.52 1.70 -8.63
CA CYS A 271 3.59 0.87 -9.17
C CYS A 271 3.51 -0.53 -8.60
N THR A 272 3.39 -1.53 -9.47
CA THR A 272 3.32 -2.92 -9.03
C THR A 272 4.72 -3.54 -8.97
N SER A 273 4.89 -4.78 -8.53
CA SER A 273 6.20 -5.46 -8.59
C SER A 273 6.73 -5.47 -10.03
N ILE A 274 8.03 -5.74 -10.19
CA ILE A 274 8.59 -5.83 -11.54
C ILE A 274 7.85 -6.92 -12.31
N ILE A 275 7.29 -6.54 -13.45
CA ILE A 275 6.74 -7.44 -14.46
C ILE A 275 7.95 -8.01 -15.17
N ALA A 276 8.56 -9.00 -14.54
CA ALA A 276 9.69 -9.72 -15.09
C ALA A 276 9.18 -10.60 -16.25
N PRO A 277 9.82 -10.55 -17.42
CA PRO A 277 9.51 -11.49 -18.47
C PRO A 277 9.73 -12.94 -18.04
N ALA A 278 8.85 -13.85 -18.47
CA ALA A 278 9.24 -15.27 -18.56
C ALA A 278 10.36 -15.47 -19.60
N ALA A 279 10.42 -14.63 -20.63
CA ALA A 279 11.50 -14.54 -21.61
C ALA A 279 11.77 -13.08 -21.97
N ASP A 280 13.01 -12.62 -21.87
CA ASP A 280 13.35 -11.21 -22.10
C ASP A 280 13.28 -10.83 -23.59
N THR A 281 12.18 -10.18 -23.97
CA THR A 281 11.85 -9.82 -25.36
C THR A 281 11.59 -8.32 -25.50
N ALA A 282 11.80 -7.80 -26.72
CA ALA A 282 11.51 -6.42 -27.10
C ALA A 282 10.02 -6.20 -27.46
N ALA A 283 9.10 -6.68 -26.62
CA ALA A 283 7.66 -6.55 -26.78
C ALA A 283 7.00 -6.14 -25.46
N ALA A 284 5.82 -5.53 -25.47
CA ALA A 284 5.08 -5.30 -24.22
C ALA A 284 4.79 -6.64 -23.53
N GLN A 285 4.80 -6.66 -22.19
CA GLN A 285 4.67 -7.89 -21.41
C GLN A 285 3.60 -7.76 -20.36
N THR A 286 2.74 -8.77 -20.29
CA THR A 286 1.65 -8.83 -19.32
C THR A 286 1.98 -9.89 -18.29
N ARG A 287 2.01 -9.51 -17.01
CA ARG A 287 1.92 -10.51 -15.95
C ARG A 287 0.46 -10.94 -15.80
N VAL A 288 0.28 -12.21 -15.49
CA VAL A 288 -1.02 -12.71 -15.05
C VAL A 288 -1.31 -12.17 -13.65
N ALA A 289 -2.59 -11.99 -13.32
CA ALA A 289 -2.98 -11.63 -11.98
C ALA A 289 -2.55 -12.72 -10.98
N SER A 290 -2.15 -12.31 -9.78
CA SER A 290 -1.98 -13.24 -8.67
C SER A 290 -3.33 -13.81 -8.28
N VAL A 291 -3.43 -15.14 -8.22
CA VAL A 291 -4.59 -15.84 -7.67
C VAL A 291 -4.14 -16.58 -6.43
N ASN A 292 -4.67 -16.19 -5.26
CA ASN A 292 -4.56 -17.04 -4.08
C ASN A 292 -5.72 -18.02 -4.09
N SER A 293 -5.41 -19.31 -4.02
CA SER A 293 -6.41 -20.33 -3.74
C SER A 293 -6.01 -21.01 -2.44
N ALA A 294 -6.91 -21.00 -1.47
CA ALA A 294 -6.72 -21.71 -0.22
C ALA A 294 -7.95 -22.58 0.05
N SER A 295 -7.72 -23.71 0.71
CA SER A 295 -8.84 -24.50 1.25
C SER A 295 -9.57 -23.66 2.29
N THR A 296 -10.91 -23.62 2.22
CA THR A 296 -11.68 -22.96 3.28
C THR A 296 -11.41 -23.62 4.62
N ALA A 297 -11.24 -24.94 4.68
CA ALA A 297 -10.98 -25.66 5.93
C ALA A 297 -9.73 -25.18 6.70
N GLY A 298 -8.74 -24.59 6.02
CA GLY A 298 -7.50 -24.09 6.64
C GLY A 298 -7.50 -22.61 7.04
N VAL A 299 -8.44 -21.81 6.53
CA VAL A 299 -8.52 -20.36 6.81
C VAL A 299 -9.85 -19.95 7.43
N PHE A 300 -10.90 -20.68 7.11
CA PHE A 300 -12.22 -20.59 7.72
C PHE A 300 -12.61 -21.98 8.27
N PRO A 301 -12.23 -22.35 9.51
CA PRO A 301 -12.65 -23.62 10.11
C PRO A 301 -14.13 -23.95 9.87
N SER A 302 -14.38 -25.23 9.59
CA SER A 302 -15.56 -25.78 8.91
C SER A 302 -16.93 -25.61 9.60
N THR A 303 -17.05 -24.83 10.68
CA THR A 303 -18.31 -24.65 11.42
C THR A 303 -18.57 -23.18 11.75
N GLY A 304 -19.60 -22.58 11.14
CA GLY A 304 -20.25 -21.36 11.63
C GLY A 304 -19.39 -20.09 11.64
N GLN A 305 -18.42 -19.95 10.74
CA GLN A 305 -17.43 -18.89 10.89
C GLN A 305 -17.76 -17.56 10.23
N ASP A 306 -17.31 -16.53 10.94
CA ASP A 306 -17.60 -15.15 10.69
C ASP A 306 -16.29 -14.49 10.24
N PHE A 307 -16.30 -13.85 9.08
CA PHE A 307 -15.13 -13.16 8.53
C PHE A 307 -15.47 -11.76 8.07
N GLY A 308 -14.47 -10.88 8.20
CA GLY A 308 -14.47 -9.53 7.67
C GLY A 308 -13.63 -9.46 6.40
N LEU A 309 -14.12 -8.77 5.38
CA LEU A 309 -13.32 -8.31 4.26
C LEU A 309 -13.29 -6.80 4.31
N TYR A 310 -12.09 -6.23 4.41
CA TYR A 310 -11.86 -4.80 4.23
C TYR A 310 -11.30 -4.54 2.84
N LEU A 311 -11.78 -3.49 2.20
CA LEU A 311 -11.26 -3.03 0.92
C LEU A 311 -11.26 -1.50 0.84
N GLU A 312 -10.24 -0.95 0.20
CA GLU A 312 -10.16 0.45 -0.20
C GLU A 312 -10.13 0.52 -1.72
N CYS A 313 -11.04 1.29 -2.30
CA CYS A 313 -11.08 1.60 -3.71
C CYS A 313 -10.59 3.02 -3.98
N VAL A 314 -9.64 3.15 -4.88
CA VAL A 314 -9.24 4.41 -5.51
C VAL A 314 -9.84 4.47 -6.90
N ALA A 315 -10.78 5.38 -7.07
CA ALA A 315 -11.44 5.62 -8.34
C ALA A 315 -10.45 5.88 -9.49
N THR A 316 -10.78 5.38 -10.67
CA THR A 316 -10.14 5.77 -11.93
C THR A 316 -11.20 6.15 -12.96
N ALA A 317 -10.79 6.87 -14.00
CA ALA A 317 -11.66 7.25 -15.11
C ALA A 317 -12.30 6.04 -15.83
N ALA A 318 -11.68 4.86 -15.74
CA ALA A 318 -12.16 3.62 -16.33
C ALA A 318 -13.26 2.91 -15.50
N GLY A 319 -13.65 3.45 -14.34
CA GLY A 319 -14.68 2.90 -13.47
C GLY A 319 -14.15 2.00 -12.35
N GLN A 320 -15.06 1.51 -11.51
CA GLN A 320 -14.75 0.77 -10.28
C GLN A 320 -15.20 -0.69 -10.31
N THR A 321 -15.48 -1.23 -11.49
CA THR A 321 -16.04 -2.57 -11.65
C THR A 321 -14.99 -3.66 -11.43
N ALA A 322 -15.19 -4.53 -10.43
CA ALA A 322 -14.30 -5.64 -10.10
C ALA A 322 -15.05 -6.80 -9.40
N THR A 323 -14.45 -7.99 -9.34
CA THR A 323 -14.89 -9.08 -8.47
C THR A 323 -13.73 -9.44 -7.56
N LEU A 324 -13.86 -9.09 -6.28
CA LEU A 324 -12.76 -9.02 -5.31
C LEU A 324 -12.58 -10.33 -4.54
N LEU A 325 -13.67 -11.09 -4.35
CA LEU A 325 -13.68 -12.38 -3.70
C LEU A 325 -14.65 -13.28 -4.47
N SER A 326 -14.28 -14.55 -4.66
CA SER A 326 -15.18 -15.55 -5.24
C SER A 326 -14.81 -16.94 -4.74
N THR A 327 -15.77 -17.72 -4.26
CA THR A 327 -15.57 -19.14 -3.90
C THR A 327 -15.80 -20.09 -5.07
N ARG A 328 -15.90 -19.56 -6.30
CA ARG A 328 -16.50 -20.27 -7.42
C ARG A 328 -15.67 -21.47 -7.89
N VAL A 329 -16.16 -22.67 -7.59
CA VAL A 329 -15.84 -23.89 -8.33
C VAL A 329 -16.98 -24.22 -9.32
N ASP A 330 -18.24 -23.87 -8.98
CA ASP A 330 -19.43 -24.04 -9.84
C ASP A 330 -20.53 -22.97 -9.56
N ALA A 331 -21.75 -23.18 -10.05
CA ALA A 331 -22.88 -22.26 -9.85
C ALA A 331 -23.55 -22.40 -8.47
N ASP A 332 -23.19 -23.42 -7.71
CA ASP A 332 -23.64 -23.69 -6.35
C ASP A 332 -22.60 -23.14 -5.35
N ASN A 333 -23.00 -22.84 -4.11
CA ASN A 333 -22.09 -22.40 -3.03
C ASN A 333 -21.15 -21.21 -3.37
N LEU A 334 -21.71 -20.17 -4.00
CA LEU A 334 -21.00 -18.94 -4.34
C LEU A 334 -21.08 -17.93 -3.21
N LEU A 335 -19.94 -17.52 -2.67
CA LEU A 335 -19.76 -16.21 -2.04
C LEU A 335 -18.97 -15.36 -3.02
N SER A 336 -19.55 -14.24 -3.46
CA SER A 336 -18.83 -13.25 -4.25
C SER A 336 -18.96 -11.85 -3.67
N VAL A 337 -17.86 -11.10 -3.77
CA VAL A 337 -17.83 -9.67 -3.53
C VAL A 337 -17.47 -9.02 -4.85
N SER A 338 -18.33 -8.12 -5.32
CA SER A 338 -18.13 -7.41 -6.57
C SER A 338 -18.44 -5.94 -6.40
N THR A 339 -17.85 -5.13 -7.25
CA THR A 339 -18.10 -3.70 -7.35
C THR A 339 -18.48 -3.39 -8.78
N THR A 340 -19.25 -2.34 -8.97
CA THR A 340 -19.55 -1.71 -10.26
C THR A 340 -19.07 -0.27 -10.21
N ALA A 341 -19.39 0.54 -11.22
CA ALA A 341 -19.11 1.98 -11.18
C ALA A 341 -19.86 2.71 -10.04
N THR A 342 -20.94 2.15 -9.51
CA THR A 342 -21.83 2.85 -8.56
C THR A 342 -22.32 1.96 -7.41
N ALA A 343 -21.85 0.72 -7.30
CA ALA A 343 -22.31 -0.15 -6.23
C ALA A 343 -21.24 -1.16 -5.80
N ILE A 344 -21.30 -1.55 -4.53
CA ILE A 344 -20.64 -2.74 -3.99
C ILE A 344 -21.73 -3.76 -3.72
N GLY A 345 -21.59 -4.96 -4.25
CA GLY A 345 -22.50 -6.07 -4.04
C GLY A 345 -21.79 -7.27 -3.44
N VAL A 346 -22.38 -7.85 -2.40
CA VAL A 346 -21.99 -9.14 -1.84
C VAL A 346 -23.11 -10.12 -2.16
N ASN A 347 -22.77 -11.23 -2.81
CA ASN A 347 -23.72 -12.28 -3.14
C ASN A 347 -23.33 -13.56 -2.42
N LEU A 348 -24.28 -14.16 -1.71
CA LEU A 348 -24.18 -15.53 -1.23
C LEU A 348 -25.27 -16.38 -1.89
N ARG A 349 -24.88 -17.44 -2.58
CA ARG A 349 -25.77 -18.43 -3.21
C ARG A 349 -25.42 -19.81 -2.70
N LYS A 350 -26.44 -20.57 -2.32
CA LYS A 350 -26.30 -21.97 -1.91
C LYS A 350 -26.41 -22.91 -3.12
N THR A 351 -27.36 -22.64 -4.01
CA THR A 351 -27.50 -23.35 -5.29
C THR A 351 -27.70 -22.36 -6.44
N ALA A 352 -27.54 -22.81 -7.68
CA ALA A 352 -27.71 -22.03 -8.90
C ALA A 352 -29.11 -21.43 -9.05
N THR A 353 -30.10 -22.08 -8.42
CA THR A 353 -31.52 -21.69 -8.39
C THR A 353 -31.91 -20.93 -7.13
N ASP A 354 -31.03 -20.83 -6.14
CA ASP A 354 -31.34 -20.20 -4.86
C ASP A 354 -31.21 -18.67 -4.97
N ASN A 355 -32.29 -17.95 -4.62
CA ASN A 355 -32.31 -16.48 -4.66
C ASN A 355 -31.20 -15.95 -3.73
N ALA A 356 -30.21 -15.27 -4.32
CA ALA A 356 -29.02 -14.81 -3.62
C ALA A 356 -29.39 -13.97 -2.39
N ALA A 357 -28.81 -14.27 -1.22
CA ALA A 357 -28.74 -13.23 -0.20
C ALA A 357 -27.74 -12.20 -0.75
N SER A 358 -28.25 -11.03 -1.13
CA SER A 358 -27.44 -9.93 -1.63
C SER A 358 -27.53 -8.75 -0.68
N ALA A 359 -26.37 -8.24 -0.28
CA ALA A 359 -26.26 -6.92 0.33
C ALA A 359 -25.56 -6.04 -0.70
N ALA A 360 -26.17 -4.90 -1.01
CA ALA A 360 -25.62 -3.96 -1.98
C ALA A 360 -25.62 -2.54 -1.42
N TYR A 361 -24.53 -1.82 -1.59
CA TYR A 361 -24.45 -0.41 -1.25
C TYR A 361 -24.18 0.41 -2.51
N THR A 362 -24.98 1.43 -2.76
CA THR A 362 -24.76 2.36 -3.87
C THR A 362 -23.80 3.45 -3.42
N HIS A 363 -22.71 3.65 -4.15
CA HIS A 363 -21.76 4.73 -3.91
C HIS A 363 -21.69 5.72 -5.07
N THR A 364 -21.14 6.90 -4.81
CA THR A 364 -20.85 7.90 -5.84
C THR A 364 -19.85 7.34 -6.86
N ALA A 365 -20.15 7.51 -8.16
CA ALA A 365 -19.25 7.08 -9.22
C ALA A 365 -17.94 7.87 -9.17
N ALA A 366 -16.83 7.17 -9.42
CA ALA A 366 -15.50 7.77 -9.50
C ALA A 366 -15.01 8.49 -8.21
N GLU A 367 -15.63 8.22 -7.06
CA GLU A 367 -15.12 8.65 -5.75
C GLU A 367 -14.39 7.52 -5.04
N LYS A 368 -13.34 7.85 -4.27
CA LYS A 368 -12.68 6.81 -3.46
C LYS A 368 -13.64 6.33 -2.39
N PHE A 369 -13.61 5.04 -2.08
CA PHE A 369 -14.43 4.48 -1.00
C PHE A 369 -13.66 3.43 -0.22
N GLN A 370 -14.10 3.18 1.00
CA GLN A 370 -13.70 2.02 1.78
C GLN A 370 -14.94 1.21 2.10
N ALA A 371 -14.81 -0.11 2.11
CA ALA A 371 -15.88 -1.00 2.50
C ALA A 371 -15.41 -2.05 3.50
N ILE A 372 -16.31 -2.37 4.43
CA ILE A 372 -16.21 -3.48 5.35
C ILE A 372 -17.36 -4.42 5.04
N ILE A 373 -17.03 -5.65 4.69
CA ILE A 373 -17.99 -6.70 4.41
C ILE A 373 -17.88 -7.73 5.52
N VAL A 374 -19.00 -8.04 6.14
CA VAL A 374 -19.07 -9.06 7.18
C VAL A 374 -19.95 -10.18 6.67
N LYS A 375 -19.44 -11.40 6.70
CA LYS A 375 -20.27 -12.60 6.72
C LYS A 375 -20.21 -13.14 8.13
N SER A 376 -21.37 -13.41 8.71
CA SER A 376 -21.49 -14.07 10.01
C SER A 376 -22.60 -15.11 10.02
N ALA A 377 -22.68 -15.90 11.10
CA ALA A 377 -23.83 -16.75 11.43
C ALA A 377 -25.13 -15.93 11.60
N MET A 378 -25.04 -14.61 11.74
CA MET A 378 -26.18 -13.70 11.83
C MET A 378 -26.63 -13.10 10.49
N GLY A 379 -25.76 -13.09 9.48
CA GLY A 379 -26.10 -12.57 8.15
C GLY A 379 -24.90 -12.03 7.39
N ILE A 380 -25.20 -11.27 6.34
CA ILE A 380 -24.20 -10.54 5.56
C ILE A 380 -24.46 -9.04 5.73
N SER A 381 -23.39 -8.27 5.87
CA SER A 381 -23.48 -6.81 5.88
C SER A 381 -22.39 -6.18 5.06
N VAL A 382 -22.70 -4.99 4.55
CA VAL A 382 -21.75 -4.12 3.86
C VAL A 382 -21.83 -2.76 4.54
N LYS A 383 -20.71 -2.29 5.08
CA LYS A 383 -20.53 -0.89 5.42
C LYS A 383 -19.68 -0.22 4.36
N VAL A 384 -20.02 1.00 3.98
CA VAL A 384 -19.21 1.80 3.07
C VAL A 384 -19.03 3.19 3.65
N ARG A 385 -17.85 3.77 3.45
CA ARG A 385 -17.63 5.21 3.58
C ARG A 385 -16.97 5.74 2.32
N GLU A 386 -17.41 6.90 1.88
CA GLU A 386 -16.86 7.58 0.70
C GLU A 386 -15.88 8.66 1.12
N TYR A 387 -14.87 8.89 0.31
CA TYR A 387 -13.99 10.03 0.43
C TYR A 387 -14.63 11.20 -0.29
N SER A 388 -14.85 12.31 0.40
CA SER A 388 -15.33 13.52 -0.27
C SER A 388 -14.18 14.23 -0.97
N SER A 389 -14.25 14.33 -2.29
CA SER A 389 -13.32 15.11 -3.13
C SER A 389 -13.45 16.64 -2.96
N GLY A 390 -14.36 17.12 -2.12
CA GLY A 390 -14.53 18.54 -1.81
C GLY A 390 -13.31 19.18 -1.10
N ALA A 391 -13.39 20.49 -0.84
CA ALA A 391 -12.30 21.32 -0.31
C ALA A 391 -11.67 20.86 1.03
N TRP A 392 -12.24 19.83 1.66
CA TRP A 392 -11.81 19.28 2.93
C TRP A 392 -11.65 17.74 2.94
N GLN A 393 -11.36 17.12 1.78
CA GLN A 393 -10.59 15.87 1.64
C GLN A 393 -10.70 14.86 2.83
N ALA A 394 -11.93 14.51 3.21
CA ALA A 394 -12.22 13.73 4.40
C ALA A 394 -13.06 12.50 4.06
N TRP A 395 -12.87 11.45 4.85
CA TRP A 395 -13.75 10.29 4.84
C TRP A 395 -15.09 10.67 5.46
N GLY A 396 -16.17 10.30 4.77
CA GLY A 396 -17.51 10.34 5.33
C GLY A 396 -17.69 9.34 6.48
N ALA A 397 -18.84 9.42 7.14
CA ALA A 397 -19.23 8.42 8.12
C ALA A 397 -19.46 7.06 7.44
N TRP A 398 -19.25 5.98 8.19
CA TRP A 398 -19.65 4.65 7.75
C TRP A 398 -21.17 4.57 7.65
N VAL A 399 -21.67 4.12 6.50
CA VAL A 399 -23.08 3.86 6.25
C VAL A 399 -23.29 2.35 6.13
N ASN A 400 -24.26 1.83 6.87
CA ASN A 400 -24.56 0.40 6.91
C ASN A 400 -25.65 0.07 5.90
N ASN A 401 -25.43 -1.00 5.14
CA ASN A 401 -26.51 -1.77 4.57
C ASN A 401 -26.45 -3.20 5.12
N GLU A 402 -27.48 -3.56 5.88
CA GLU A 402 -27.59 -4.85 6.54
C GLU A 402 -28.76 -5.60 5.93
N THR A 403 -28.52 -6.84 5.50
CA THR A 403 -29.59 -7.75 5.13
C THR A 403 -29.66 -8.84 6.19
N ALA A 404 -30.56 -8.65 7.15
CA ALA A 404 -30.87 -9.67 8.15
C ALA A 404 -31.70 -10.80 7.52
N GLY A 405 -31.34 -12.06 7.73
CA GLY A 405 -32.24 -13.18 7.43
C GLY A 405 -31.62 -14.49 6.94
N ALA A 406 -32.23 -15.59 7.41
CA ALA A 406 -32.30 -17.00 7.00
C ALA A 406 -31.08 -17.75 6.39
N LYS A 407 -30.17 -17.10 5.68
CA LYS A 407 -29.10 -17.76 4.90
C LYS A 407 -27.70 -17.63 5.50
N ALA A 408 -27.59 -16.94 6.63
CA ALA A 408 -26.37 -16.73 7.41
C ALA A 408 -25.66 -18.02 7.83
N THR A 409 -26.41 -19.11 7.97
CA THR A 409 -25.93 -20.43 8.38
C THR A 409 -25.57 -21.35 7.21
N SER A 410 -25.65 -20.88 5.96
CA SER A 410 -25.32 -21.71 4.81
C SER A 410 -23.80 -22.01 4.78
N PRO A 411 -23.39 -23.28 4.61
CA PRO A 411 -21.98 -23.63 4.43
C PRO A 411 -21.40 -22.89 3.23
N ILE A 412 -20.20 -22.32 3.38
CA ILE A 412 -19.42 -21.82 2.26
C ILE A 412 -18.72 -23.03 1.62
N GLY A 413 -18.51 -23.01 0.30
CA GLY A 413 -17.81 -24.08 -0.42
C GLY A 413 -16.43 -24.44 0.18
N THR A 414 -15.87 -25.59 -0.19
CA THR A 414 -14.63 -26.14 0.40
C THR A 414 -13.33 -25.43 -0.02
N THR A 415 -13.43 -24.51 -0.97
CA THR A 415 -12.30 -23.73 -1.50
C THR A 415 -12.76 -22.29 -1.71
N TYR A 416 -11.90 -21.33 -1.37
CA TYR A 416 -12.13 -19.93 -1.69
C TYR A 416 -10.95 -19.37 -2.46
N GLN A 417 -11.23 -18.43 -3.35
CA GLN A 417 -10.21 -17.75 -4.14
C GLN A 417 -10.26 -16.25 -3.86
N ILE A 418 -9.10 -15.70 -3.51
CA ILE A 418 -8.87 -14.26 -3.47
C ILE A 418 -7.95 -13.93 -4.64
N GLY A 419 -8.40 -13.12 -5.58
CA GLY A 419 -7.64 -12.80 -6.79
C GLY A 419 -8.53 -12.75 -8.02
N ALA A 420 -7.95 -12.30 -9.14
CA ALA A 420 -8.70 -12.19 -10.38
C ALA A 420 -8.82 -13.57 -11.05
N LEU A 421 -10.04 -14.10 -11.13
CA LEU A 421 -10.30 -15.39 -11.75
C LEU A 421 -10.25 -15.25 -13.28
N ASN A 422 -9.50 -16.15 -13.92
CA ASN A 422 -9.38 -16.44 -15.35
C ASN A 422 -10.22 -15.55 -16.29
N ASN A 423 -9.54 -14.66 -17.00
CA ASN A 423 -10.02 -13.90 -18.17
C ASN A 423 -11.04 -12.76 -17.92
N LEU A 424 -11.43 -12.51 -16.67
CA LEU A 424 -12.18 -11.31 -16.31
C LEU A 424 -11.25 -10.43 -15.47
N SER A 425 -11.05 -9.18 -15.88
CA SER A 425 -10.17 -8.18 -15.26
C SER A 425 -10.61 -7.83 -13.83
N GLN A 426 -10.39 -8.73 -12.87
CA GLN A 426 -11.09 -8.74 -11.59
C GLN A 426 -10.32 -8.10 -10.43
N PHE A 427 -9.10 -7.64 -10.65
CA PHE A 427 -8.50 -6.56 -9.86
C PHE A 427 -8.11 -5.49 -10.86
N ALA A 428 -8.92 -4.45 -11.02
CA ALA A 428 -8.41 -3.20 -11.55
C ALA A 428 -7.37 -2.67 -10.55
N GLY A 429 -6.36 -1.93 -10.98
CA GLY A 429 -5.36 -1.26 -10.12
C GLY A 429 -5.93 -0.25 -9.10
N ASN A 430 -7.23 -0.33 -8.86
CA ASN A 430 -8.09 0.55 -8.09
C ASN A 430 -8.25 0.04 -6.65
N TYR A 431 -7.78 -1.16 -6.29
CA TYR A 431 -7.95 -1.73 -4.94
C TYR A 431 -6.61 -1.90 -4.21
N PRO A 432 -5.94 -0.79 -3.82
CA PRO A 432 -4.61 -0.85 -3.22
C PRO A 432 -4.55 -1.53 -1.86
N ARG A 433 -5.69 -1.64 -1.16
CA ARG A 433 -5.77 -2.29 0.16
C ARG A 433 -6.95 -3.24 0.17
N THR A 434 -6.67 -4.53 0.31
CA THR A 434 -7.68 -5.58 0.54
C THR A 434 -7.16 -6.48 1.64
N ALA A 435 -7.97 -6.75 2.66
CA ALA A 435 -7.60 -7.59 3.79
C ALA A 435 -8.77 -8.51 4.18
N ILE A 436 -8.47 -9.78 4.42
CA ILE A 436 -9.40 -10.71 5.05
C ILE A 436 -9.02 -10.85 6.52
N ILE A 437 -10.01 -10.67 7.37
CA ILE A 437 -9.85 -10.64 8.81
C ILE A 437 -10.73 -11.76 9.37
N ALA A 438 -10.10 -12.76 9.99
CA ALA A 438 -10.82 -13.71 10.83
C ALA A 438 -11.40 -12.96 12.01
N MET A 439 -12.69 -13.13 12.28
CA MET A 439 -13.35 -12.41 13.36
C MET A 439 -13.58 -13.33 14.56
N PRO A 440 -13.36 -12.86 15.80
CA PRO A 440 -13.76 -13.60 16.98
C PRO A 440 -15.30 -13.62 17.09
N PRO A 441 -15.92 -14.68 17.63
CA PRO A 441 -17.37 -14.72 17.82
C PRO A 441 -17.91 -13.45 18.50
N LYS A 442 -18.93 -12.83 17.91
CA LYS A 442 -19.66 -11.68 18.46
C LYS A 442 -21.15 -11.98 18.53
N ALA A 443 -21.84 -11.27 19.42
CA ALA A 443 -23.27 -11.43 19.64
C ALA A 443 -24.10 -10.62 18.63
N THR A 444 -23.51 -9.60 17.99
CA THR A 444 -24.19 -8.78 16.98
C THR A 444 -23.31 -8.43 15.79
N LEU A 445 -23.95 -8.11 14.66
CA LEU A 445 -23.29 -7.59 13.46
C LEU A 445 -22.58 -6.25 13.72
N ALA A 446 -23.16 -5.40 14.57
CA ALA A 446 -22.56 -4.12 14.96
C ALA A 446 -21.26 -4.31 15.77
N GLU A 447 -21.20 -5.33 16.64
CA GLU A 447 -19.98 -5.67 17.37
C GLU A 447 -18.86 -6.18 16.45
N TYR A 448 -19.22 -6.94 15.41
CA TYR A 448 -18.25 -7.34 14.38
C TYR A 448 -17.67 -6.14 13.66
N GLN A 449 -18.52 -5.21 13.27
CA GLN A 449 -18.12 -3.99 12.57
C GLN A 449 -17.21 -3.11 13.44
N ALA A 450 -17.58 -2.88 14.70
CA ALA A 450 -16.76 -2.11 15.64
C ALA A 450 -15.39 -2.77 15.88
N TRP A 451 -15.37 -4.11 15.97
CA TRP A 451 -14.11 -4.84 16.11
C TRP A 451 -13.23 -4.73 14.87
N ILE A 452 -13.80 -4.82 13.66
CA ILE A 452 -13.03 -4.60 12.42
C ILE A 452 -12.47 -3.18 12.37
N GLU A 453 -13.28 -2.15 12.68
CA GLU A 453 -12.79 -0.77 12.70
C GLU A 453 -11.63 -0.61 13.69
N GLN A 454 -11.78 -1.16 14.91
CA GLN A 454 -10.70 -1.14 15.90
C GLN A 454 -9.43 -1.84 15.39
N GLU A 455 -9.55 -3.04 14.80
CA GLU A 455 -8.42 -3.77 14.22
C GLU A 455 -7.76 -3.00 13.08
N LEU A 456 -8.55 -2.39 12.20
CA LEU A 456 -8.03 -1.60 11.10
C LEU A 456 -7.30 -0.36 11.62
N THR A 457 -7.81 0.31 12.67
CA THR A 457 -7.13 1.44 13.32
C THR A 457 -5.82 0.98 13.96
N LEU A 458 -5.82 -0.13 14.71
CA LEU A 458 -4.61 -0.70 15.31
C LEU A 458 -3.55 -1.05 14.26
N ARG A 459 -3.98 -1.47 13.07
CA ARG A 459 -3.11 -1.80 11.92
C ARG A 459 -2.71 -0.58 11.08
N GLY A 460 -3.19 0.63 11.42
CA GLY A 460 -2.94 1.85 10.64
C GLY A 460 -3.55 1.82 9.23
N LEU A 461 -4.60 1.01 9.02
CA LEU A 461 -5.27 0.82 7.74
C LEU A 461 -6.35 1.87 7.45
N ILE A 462 -6.97 2.43 8.50
CA ILE A 462 -8.04 3.44 8.43
C ILE A 462 -7.76 4.70 9.22
#